data_AF-A0A920QLI1-F1
#
_entry.id   AF-A0A920QLI1-F1
#
_cell.length_a   1.000
_cell.length_b   1.000
_cell.length_c   1.000
_cell.angle_alpha   90.00
_cell.angle_beta   90.00
_cell.angle_gamma   90.00
#
_symmetry.space_group_name_H-M   'P 1'
#
loop_
_entity.id
_entity.type
_entity.pdbx_description
1 polymer ?
#
loop_
_entity_poly.entity_id
_entity_poly.type
_entity_poly.pdbx_seq_one_letter_code
_entity_poly.pdbx_strand_id
1 'polypeptide(L)'
;MRFGARKYSGTPHSSSEPLTFGYANFHTYYTGKLDEVAVWDKGLSAAEITTLYNSGGGLDASSNSGNYNSASNLVGYWKMDENSGTSLADSSSNSNTATMINMSDADWIQGNASFSKSSASSSDNKTFTLDPSAFLSASTTYKTRVNNWSQGRCREQYQQSV
;
A
#
# COMPACT_ATOMS: atom_id res chain seq x y z
N MET A 1 -11.87 -13.59 8.28
CA MET A 1 -10.53 -13.61 8.89
C MET A 1 -10.55 -12.70 10.11
N ARG A 2 -10.17 -13.17 11.30
CA ARG A 2 -9.88 -12.29 12.45
C ARG A 2 -8.37 -12.01 12.41
N PHE A 3 -7.98 -10.79 12.06
CA PHE A 3 -6.60 -10.35 12.26
C PHE A 3 -6.38 -10.20 13.76
N GLY A 4 -5.72 -11.17 14.39
CA GLY A 4 -5.38 -11.14 15.80
C GLY A 4 -3.91 -10.74 15.98
N ALA A 5 -3.64 -9.78 16.87
CA ALA A 5 -2.29 -9.51 17.32
C ALA A 5 -1.86 -10.61 18.30
N ARG A 6 -1.09 -11.60 17.82
CA ARG A 6 -0.37 -12.52 18.70
C ARG A 6 1.02 -11.97 18.96
N LYS A 7 1.27 -11.58 20.20
CA LYS A 7 2.64 -11.29 20.65
C LYS A 7 3.39 -12.62 20.71
N TYR A 8 4.47 -12.73 19.95
CA TYR A 8 5.44 -13.81 20.09
C TYR A 8 6.56 -13.34 21.02
N SER A 9 6.98 -14.20 21.95
CA SER A 9 8.13 -13.95 22.82
C SER A 9 9.10 -15.14 22.73
N GLY A 10 10.37 -14.86 22.41
CA GLY A 10 11.41 -15.85 22.19
C GLY A 10 12.33 -15.44 21.05
N THR A 11 13.41 -16.19 20.81
CA THR A 11 14.24 -16.00 19.62
C THR A 11 13.42 -16.36 18.40
N PRO A 12 13.27 -15.45 17.41
CA PRO A 12 12.67 -15.81 16.13
C PRO A 12 13.48 -16.95 15.51
N HIS A 13 12.80 -17.98 15.02
CA HIS A 13 13.50 -19.05 14.29
C HIS A 13 14.13 -18.42 13.05
N SER A 14 15.46 -18.49 12.93
CA SER A 14 16.15 -18.08 11.72
C SER A 14 16.15 -19.23 10.72
N SER A 15 16.08 -18.88 9.44
CA SER A 15 16.18 -19.81 8.32
C SER A 15 16.96 -19.12 7.20
N SER A 16 17.66 -19.89 6.38
CA SER A 16 18.24 -19.42 5.12
C SER A 16 17.25 -19.47 3.95
N GLU A 17 16.08 -20.07 4.16
CA GLU A 17 15.03 -20.13 3.15
C GLU A 17 14.45 -18.74 2.86
N PRO A 18 14.01 -18.47 1.61
CA PRO A 18 13.37 -17.20 1.27
C PRO A 18 12.12 -16.93 2.13
N LEU A 19 11.91 -15.66 2.48
CA LEU A 19 10.65 -15.20 3.05
C LEU A 19 9.54 -15.37 2.00
N THR A 20 8.49 -16.08 2.36
CA THR A 20 7.33 -16.34 1.49
C THR A 20 6.06 -15.78 2.12
N PHE A 21 5.19 -15.20 1.28
CA PHE A 21 3.88 -14.70 1.67
C PHE A 21 2.80 -15.49 0.93
N GLY A 22 1.69 -15.79 1.61
CA GLY A 22 0.57 -16.52 1.02
C GLY A 22 0.81 -18.03 0.77
N TYR A 23 2.00 -18.52 1.08
CA TYR A 23 2.38 -19.93 0.99
C TYR A 23 3.41 -20.27 2.08
N ALA A 24 3.30 -21.46 2.66
CA ALA A 24 4.34 -22.04 3.51
C ALA A 24 4.38 -23.54 3.25
N ASN A 25 5.55 -24.11 2.98
CA ASN A 25 5.78 -25.47 2.43
C ASN A 25 4.86 -26.61 2.92
N PHE A 26 4.46 -26.62 4.19
CA PHE A 26 3.62 -27.67 4.79
C PHE A 26 2.17 -27.24 5.05
N HIS A 27 1.75 -26.11 4.48
CA HIS A 27 0.45 -25.50 4.67
C HIS A 27 -0.23 -25.21 3.34
N THR A 28 -1.56 -25.13 3.38
CA THR A 28 -2.37 -24.72 2.24
C THR A 28 -2.11 -23.27 1.88
N TYR A 29 -2.21 -22.94 0.59
CA TYR A 29 -2.18 -21.57 0.11
C TYR A 29 -3.20 -20.68 0.84
N TYR A 30 -2.80 -19.45 1.10
CA TYR A 30 -3.71 -18.41 1.55
C TYR A 30 -4.72 -18.11 0.43
N THR A 31 -6.01 -18.26 0.72
CA THR A 31 -7.10 -17.96 -0.21
C THR A 31 -7.64 -16.56 0.05
N GLY A 32 -6.89 -15.56 -0.42
CA GLY A 32 -7.26 -14.15 -0.27
C GLY A 32 -6.36 -13.24 -1.10
N LYS A 33 -6.64 -11.93 -1.02
CA LYS A 33 -5.82 -10.88 -1.65
C LYS A 33 -4.83 -10.34 -0.61
N LEU A 34 -3.67 -9.94 -1.09
CA LEU A 34 -2.65 -9.23 -0.32
C LEU A 34 -2.47 -7.85 -0.94
N ASP A 35 -2.14 -6.89 -0.09
CA ASP A 35 -1.90 -5.50 -0.44
C ASP A 35 -1.03 -4.88 0.68
N GLU A 36 -0.20 -3.90 0.34
CA GLU A 36 0.61 -3.12 1.28
C GLU A 36 1.42 -3.96 2.32
N VAL A 37 2.12 -5.00 1.87
CA VAL A 37 2.85 -5.92 2.76
C VAL A 37 4.18 -5.31 3.19
N ALA A 38 4.32 -5.04 4.49
CA ALA A 38 5.54 -4.46 5.07
C ALA A 38 6.09 -5.29 6.25
N VAL A 39 7.41 -5.28 6.40
CA VAL A 39 8.15 -5.96 7.46
C VAL A 39 9.12 -4.98 8.11
N TRP A 40 9.14 -4.94 9.44
CA TRP A 40 10.04 -4.10 10.23
C TRP A 40 10.97 -4.93 11.11
N ASP A 41 12.18 -4.42 11.36
CA ASP A 41 13.14 -4.98 12.31
C ASP A 41 12.87 -4.57 13.78
N LYS A 42 11.83 -3.78 13.97
CA LYS A 42 11.38 -3.22 15.24
C LYS A 42 9.93 -3.61 15.51
N GLY A 43 9.61 -3.81 16.79
CA GLY A 43 8.22 -3.86 17.23
C GLY A 43 7.56 -2.49 17.14
N LEU A 44 6.51 -2.37 16.33
CA LEU A 44 5.71 -1.14 16.23
C LEU A 44 4.88 -0.92 17.49
N SER A 45 4.79 0.34 17.92
CA SER A 45 3.87 0.75 18.99
C SER A 45 2.42 0.76 18.51
N ALA A 46 1.47 0.71 19.45
CA ALA A 46 0.05 0.78 19.13
C ALA A 46 -0.35 2.09 18.41
N ALA A 47 0.33 3.20 18.72
CA ALA A 47 0.12 4.48 18.06
C ALA A 47 0.60 4.45 16.60
N GLU A 48 1.78 3.87 16.35
CA GLU A 48 2.30 3.67 14.98
C GLU A 48 1.38 2.78 14.15
N ILE A 49 0.92 1.65 14.71
CA ILE A 49 -0.02 0.74 14.04
C ILE A 49 -1.32 1.46 13.69
N THR A 50 -1.85 2.27 14.62
CA THR A 50 -3.08 3.05 14.38
C THR A 50 -2.89 4.07 13.27
N THR A 51 -1.75 4.76 13.25
CA THR A 51 -1.42 5.73 12.19
C THR A 51 -1.21 5.06 10.83
N LEU A 52 -0.54 3.91 10.78
CA LEU A 52 -0.39 3.13 9.55
C LEU A 52 -1.74 2.63 9.01
N TYR A 53 -2.60 2.14 9.90
CA TYR A 53 -3.93 1.67 9.51
C TYR A 53 -4.78 2.79 8.91
N ASN A 54 -4.69 4.01 9.43
CA ASN A 54 -5.34 5.21 8.89
C ASN A 54 -6.83 5.00 8.52
N SER A 55 -7.59 4.39 9.43
CA SER A 55 -9.01 4.02 9.22
C SER A 55 -9.28 3.10 8.02
N GLY A 56 -8.29 2.29 7.61
CA GLY A 56 -8.36 1.40 6.46
C GLY A 56 -7.96 2.04 5.14
N GLY A 57 -7.61 3.34 5.12
CA GLY A 57 -7.10 4.01 3.92
C GLY A 57 -5.62 3.74 3.64
N GLY A 58 -4.92 3.09 4.57
CA GLY A 58 -3.48 2.89 4.49
C GLY A 58 -2.69 4.19 4.66
N LEU A 59 -1.40 4.03 4.90
CA LEU A 59 -0.39 5.07 4.89
C LEU A 59 0.85 4.47 4.25
N ASP A 60 1.53 5.24 3.40
CA ASP A 60 2.82 4.83 2.84
C ASP A 60 3.83 4.58 3.97
N ALA A 61 4.17 3.30 4.19
CA ALA A 61 5.08 2.90 5.25
C ALA A 61 6.54 3.36 5.00
N SER A 62 6.89 3.75 3.77
CA SER A 62 8.24 4.23 3.43
C SER A 62 8.51 5.66 3.90
N SER A 63 7.52 6.37 4.44
CA SER A 63 7.66 7.74 4.93
C SER A 63 7.01 7.95 6.29
N ASN A 64 7.71 8.67 7.18
CA ASN A 64 7.18 8.98 8.51
C ASN A 64 6.06 10.02 8.43
N SER A 65 4.97 9.82 9.18
CA SER A 65 3.82 10.74 9.23
C SER A 65 3.06 10.57 10.54
N GLY A 66 2.61 11.68 11.15
CA GLY A 66 1.89 11.63 12.42
C GLY A 66 2.70 10.93 13.52
N ASN A 67 2.12 9.90 14.14
CA ASN A 67 2.80 9.08 15.15
C ASN A 67 3.63 7.95 14.55
N TYR A 68 3.59 7.73 13.23
CA TYR A 68 4.41 6.73 12.56
C TYR A 68 5.83 7.28 12.33
N ASN A 69 6.82 6.67 12.99
CA ASN A 69 8.23 7.09 12.92
C ASN A 69 9.23 5.93 12.66
N SER A 70 8.76 4.86 12.01
CA SER A 70 9.52 3.62 11.79
C SER A 70 9.89 3.35 10.34
N ALA A 71 9.83 4.33 9.44
CA ALA A 71 10.19 4.11 8.04
C ALA A 71 11.63 3.59 7.86
N SER A 72 12.58 4.04 8.70
CA SER A 72 13.96 3.57 8.70
C SER A 72 14.15 2.14 9.21
N ASN A 73 13.11 1.56 9.83
CA ASN A 73 13.12 0.20 10.37
C ASN A 73 12.50 -0.80 9.40
N LEU A 74 12.10 -0.36 8.19
CA LEU A 74 11.60 -1.28 7.17
C LEU A 74 12.72 -2.20 6.68
N VAL A 75 12.44 -3.50 6.73
CA VAL A 75 13.26 -4.57 6.16
C VAL A 75 12.81 -4.86 4.72
N GLY A 76 11.51 -4.75 4.45
CA GLY A 76 10.94 -4.90 3.12
C GLY A 76 9.53 -4.34 3.08
N TYR A 77 9.14 -3.77 1.94
CA TYR A 77 7.81 -3.21 1.74
C TYR A 77 7.36 -3.36 0.27
N TRP A 78 6.33 -4.18 0.05
CA TRP A 78 5.79 -4.48 -1.28
C TRP A 78 4.36 -3.95 -1.38
N LYS A 79 4.20 -2.88 -2.16
CA LYS A 79 2.92 -2.15 -2.31
C LYS A 79 1.90 -2.92 -3.15
N MET A 80 2.35 -3.73 -4.11
CA MET A 80 1.48 -4.46 -5.05
C MET A 80 0.67 -3.50 -5.96
N ASP A 81 1.36 -2.50 -6.49
CA ASP A 81 0.82 -1.44 -7.35
C ASP A 81 1.37 -1.49 -8.80
N GLU A 82 2.13 -2.53 -9.14
CA GLU A 82 2.78 -2.69 -10.45
C GLU A 82 1.77 -2.95 -11.59
N ASN A 83 0.54 -3.34 -11.24
CA ASN A 83 -0.59 -3.55 -12.15
C ASN A 83 -0.40 -4.66 -13.22
N SER A 84 0.78 -5.29 -13.28
CA SER A 84 1.15 -6.32 -14.26
C SER A 84 2.48 -6.98 -13.86
N GLY A 85 2.77 -8.12 -14.48
CA GLY A 85 4.01 -8.86 -14.28
C GLY A 85 4.04 -9.63 -12.96
N THR A 86 5.22 -10.17 -12.67
CA THR A 86 5.46 -11.06 -11.51
C THR A 86 6.50 -10.52 -10.54
N SER A 87 6.97 -9.29 -10.73
CA SER A 87 7.98 -8.67 -9.86
C SER A 87 7.32 -7.61 -8.99
N LEU A 88 7.58 -7.65 -7.69
CA LEU A 88 7.14 -6.65 -6.73
C LEU A 88 8.35 -5.87 -6.24
N ALA A 89 8.35 -4.56 -6.48
CA ALA A 89 9.43 -3.70 -6.04
C ALA A 89 9.43 -3.55 -4.51
N ASP A 90 10.62 -3.64 -3.91
CA ASP A 90 10.80 -3.29 -2.50
C ASP A 90 10.92 -1.78 -2.36
N SER A 91 9.93 -1.16 -1.71
CA SER A 91 9.88 0.27 -1.40
C SER A 91 10.68 0.63 -0.13
N SER A 92 11.35 -0.33 0.50
CA SER A 92 12.36 -0.08 1.54
C SER A 92 13.73 0.27 0.95
N SER A 93 14.74 0.47 1.80
CA SER A 93 16.12 0.70 1.37
C SER A 93 16.90 -0.59 1.04
N ASN A 94 16.30 -1.78 1.18
CA ASN A 94 17.03 -3.05 1.19
C ASN A 94 17.01 -3.84 -0.12
N SER A 95 16.29 -3.34 -1.15
CA SER A 95 16.24 -3.94 -2.49
C SER A 95 15.80 -5.41 -2.51
N ASN A 96 14.93 -5.82 -1.59
CA ASN A 96 14.39 -7.17 -1.49
C ASN A 96 13.25 -7.39 -2.49
N THR A 97 13.50 -7.19 -3.79
CA THR A 97 12.50 -7.39 -4.84
C THR A 97 11.91 -8.80 -4.77
N ALA A 98 10.59 -8.90 -4.62
CA ALA A 98 9.90 -10.18 -4.50
C ALA A 98 9.43 -10.68 -5.88
N THR A 99 9.28 -12.00 -5.99
CA THR A 99 8.73 -12.66 -7.19
C THR A 99 7.43 -13.35 -6.84
N MET A 100 6.37 -13.03 -7.58
CA MET A 100 5.08 -13.71 -7.50
C MET A 100 5.11 -15.01 -8.32
N ILE A 101 4.71 -16.11 -7.70
CA ILE A 101 4.68 -17.44 -8.30
C ILE A 101 3.23 -17.82 -8.59
N ASN A 102 2.99 -18.45 -9.74
CA ASN A 102 1.65 -18.81 -10.24
C ASN A 102 0.71 -17.59 -10.41
N MET A 103 1.29 -16.45 -10.80
CA MET A 103 0.57 -15.20 -11.04
C MET A 103 0.67 -14.81 -12.52
N SER A 104 -0.42 -14.31 -13.08
CA SER A 104 -0.49 -13.73 -14.41
C SER A 104 -1.09 -12.32 -14.36
N ASP A 105 -1.03 -11.59 -15.48
CA ASP A 105 -1.64 -10.26 -15.59
C ASP A 105 -3.16 -10.27 -15.32
N ALA A 106 -3.83 -11.41 -15.53
CA ALA A 106 -5.27 -11.57 -15.27
C ALA A 106 -5.62 -11.70 -13.78
N ASP A 107 -4.63 -12.02 -12.94
CA ASP A 107 -4.83 -12.23 -11.50
C ASP A 107 -4.67 -10.92 -10.70
N TRP A 108 -4.10 -9.88 -11.32
CA TRP A 108 -4.04 -8.54 -10.74
C TRP A 108 -5.44 -7.95 -10.60
N ILE A 109 -5.73 -7.40 -9.42
CA ILE A 109 -7.02 -6.79 -9.13
C ILE A 109 -6.78 -5.36 -8.67
N GLN A 110 -7.48 -4.42 -9.29
CA GLN A 110 -7.40 -3.01 -8.91
C GLN A 110 -7.96 -2.79 -7.50
N GLY A 111 -7.21 -2.05 -6.67
CA GLY A 111 -7.67 -1.64 -5.34
C GLY A 111 -8.91 -0.76 -5.38
N ASN A 112 -9.61 -0.67 -4.24
CA ASN A 112 -10.95 -0.06 -4.12
C ASN A 112 -11.04 1.43 -4.52
N ALA A 113 -9.92 2.14 -4.55
CA ALA A 113 -9.84 3.48 -5.11
C ALA A 113 -8.46 3.67 -5.75
N SER A 114 -8.43 4.10 -6.99
CA SER A 114 -7.17 4.40 -7.68
C SER A 114 -7.29 5.68 -8.49
N PHE A 115 -6.19 6.43 -8.50
CA PHE A 115 -5.98 7.50 -9.46
C PHE A 115 -5.20 6.92 -10.63
N SER A 116 -5.55 7.29 -11.87
CA SER A 116 -4.62 7.03 -12.97
C SER A 116 -3.26 7.70 -12.68
N LYS A 117 -2.15 7.06 -13.11
CA LYS A 117 -0.76 7.46 -12.87
C LYS A 117 -0.57 8.98 -12.85
N SER A 118 0.39 9.48 -12.06
CA SER A 118 0.80 10.89 -12.06
C SER A 118 0.96 11.40 -13.50
N SER A 119 0.42 12.59 -13.78
CA SER A 119 0.52 13.21 -15.10
C SER A 119 1.96 13.37 -15.53
N ALA A 120 2.30 12.85 -16.71
CA ALA A 120 3.53 13.22 -17.38
C ALA A 120 3.44 14.66 -17.91
N SER A 121 2.21 15.16 -18.15
CA SER A 121 1.91 16.53 -18.56
C SER A 121 0.63 17.08 -17.94
N SER A 122 0.56 18.40 -17.74
CA SER A 122 -0.61 19.10 -17.18
C SER A 122 -1.89 19.02 -18.02
N SER A 123 -1.81 18.48 -19.24
CA SER A 123 -2.96 18.28 -20.14
C SER A 123 -3.48 16.84 -20.17
N ASP A 124 -2.91 15.93 -19.39
CA ASP A 124 -3.35 14.54 -19.34
C ASP A 124 -4.72 14.44 -18.64
N ASN A 125 -5.67 13.74 -19.26
CA ASN A 125 -6.91 13.38 -18.58
C ASN A 125 -6.61 12.46 -17.39
N LYS A 126 -7.23 12.76 -16.24
CA LYS A 126 -7.18 11.90 -15.05
C LYS A 126 -8.54 11.26 -14.83
N THR A 127 -8.53 9.94 -14.76
CA THR A 127 -9.72 9.16 -14.44
C THR A 127 -9.55 8.70 -13.01
N PHE A 128 -10.53 9.07 -12.18
CA PHE A 128 -10.66 8.56 -10.83
C PHE A 128 -11.63 7.39 -10.89
N THR A 129 -11.15 6.19 -10.61
CA THR A 129 -11.95 4.97 -10.67
C THR A 129 -12.23 4.49 -9.26
N LEU A 130 -13.52 4.41 -8.93
CA LEU A 130 -14.03 3.77 -7.73
C LEU A 130 -14.57 2.40 -8.11
N ASP A 131 -14.18 1.35 -7.40
CA ASP A 131 -14.82 0.05 -7.53
C ASP A 131 -16.22 0.13 -6.86
N PRO A 132 -17.33 -0.06 -7.59
CA PRO A 132 -18.68 0.01 -7.03
C PRO A 132 -18.99 -1.09 -6.00
N SER A 133 -18.13 -2.11 -5.85
CA SER A 133 -18.23 -3.13 -4.81
C SER A 133 -17.50 -2.79 -3.51
N ALA A 134 -16.80 -1.65 -3.46
CA ALA A 134 -16.16 -1.17 -2.25
C ALA A 134 -17.22 -0.69 -1.23
N PHE A 135 -17.32 -1.35 -0.07
CA PHE A 135 -18.05 -0.82 1.08
C PHE A 135 -17.31 0.42 1.61
N LEU A 136 -17.61 1.60 1.05
CA LEU A 136 -17.17 2.89 1.57
C LEU A 136 -17.87 3.16 2.91
N SER A 137 -17.30 2.63 3.99
CA SER A 137 -17.92 2.62 5.33
C SER A 137 -17.80 3.94 6.10
N ALA A 138 -17.19 4.96 5.49
CA ALA A 138 -17.16 6.33 5.98
C ALA A 138 -17.25 7.29 4.79
N SER A 139 -17.66 8.53 5.06
CA SER A 139 -17.62 9.64 4.10
C SER A 139 -16.18 9.89 3.65
N THR A 140 -15.72 9.16 2.63
CA THR A 140 -14.39 9.34 2.06
C THR A 140 -14.40 10.58 1.17
N THR A 141 -13.94 11.71 1.71
CA THR A 141 -13.74 12.93 0.93
C THR A 141 -12.43 12.85 0.15
N TYR A 142 -12.50 12.59 -1.15
CA TYR A 142 -11.35 12.64 -2.04
C TYR A 142 -11.08 14.09 -2.46
N LYS A 143 -9.97 14.69 -1.98
CA LYS A 143 -9.53 16.02 -2.40
C LYS A 143 -8.71 15.90 -3.68
N THR A 144 -9.29 16.25 -4.82
CA THR A 144 -8.53 16.42 -6.07
C THR A 144 -7.98 17.84 -6.15
N ARG A 145 -6.67 18.04 -6.29
CA ARG A 145 -6.09 19.34 -6.69
C ARG A 145 -5.99 19.41 -8.21
N VAL A 146 -6.67 20.37 -8.82
CA VAL A 146 -6.49 20.73 -10.23
C VAL A 146 -5.58 21.95 -10.29
N ASN A 147 -4.35 21.78 -10.79
CA ASN A 147 -3.42 22.89 -10.99
C ASN A 147 -3.55 23.37 -12.44
N ASN A 148 -4.37 24.41 -12.68
CA ASN A 148 -4.43 25.05 -13.99
C ASN A 148 -3.29 26.07 -14.13
N TRP A 149 -2.35 25.83 -15.03
CA TRP A 149 -1.29 26.78 -15.33
C TRP A 149 -1.78 27.81 -16.36
N SER A 150 -2.18 29.00 -15.92
CA SER A 150 -2.32 30.15 -16.81
C SER A 150 -1.34 31.26 -16.40
N GLN A 151 -0.34 31.50 -17.24
CA GLN A 151 0.50 32.71 -17.25
C GLN A 151 0.93 33.23 -15.86
N GLY A 152 1.68 32.42 -15.11
CA GLY A 152 2.54 32.92 -14.03
C GLY A 152 1.89 33.22 -12.67
N ARG A 153 0.68 32.73 -12.37
CA ARG A 153 0.15 32.70 -10.98
C ARG A 153 -0.59 31.41 -10.69
N CYS A 154 -0.24 30.72 -9.59
CA CYS A 154 -1.11 29.70 -9.01
C CYS A 154 -2.31 30.40 -8.35
N ARG A 155 -3.52 30.20 -8.88
CA ARG A 155 -4.76 30.48 -8.13
C ARG A 155 -5.33 29.15 -7.67
N GLU A 156 -5.37 28.96 -6.35
CA GLU A 156 -6.11 27.86 -5.73
C GLU A 156 -7.61 28.09 -6.00
N GLN A 157 -8.27 27.16 -6.69
CA GLN A 157 -9.72 27.11 -6.75
C GLN A 157 -10.18 25.86 -5.99
N TYR A 158 -10.80 26.07 -4.84
CA TYR A 158 -11.53 25.03 -4.13
C TYR A 158 -12.90 24.91 -4.79
N GLN A 159 -13.18 23.78 -5.45
CA GLN A 159 -14.56 23.39 -5.74
C GLN A 159 -14.99 22.37 -4.70
N GLN A 160 -16.00 22.73 -3.91
CA GLN A 160 -16.73 21.80 -3.05
C GLN A 160 -17.86 21.22 -3.91
N SER A 161 -17.81 19.93 -4.21
CA SER A 161 -18.96 19.21 -4.74
C SER A 161 -19.89 18.87 -3.57
N VAL A 162 -21.12 19.37 -3.65
CA VAL A 162 -22.26 19.08 -2.75
C VAL A 162 -22.63 17.59 -2.75
#